data_AF-A0A5J4Q6Q0-F1
#
_entry.id   AF-A0A5J4Q6Q0-F1
#
_cell.length_a   1.000
_cell.length_b   1.000
_cell.length_c   1.000
_cell.angle_alpha   90.00
_cell.angle_beta   90.00
_cell.angle_gamma   90.00
#
_symmetry.space_group_name_H-M   'P 1'
#
loop_
_entity.id
_entity.type
_entity.pdbx_description
1 polymer ?
#
loop_
_entity_poly.entity_id
_entity_poly.type
_entity_poly.pdbx_seq_one_letter_code
_entity_poly.pdbx_strand_id
1 'polypeptide(L)'
;MITGKDKSVLSRELKRNSHTHGYSARMVQMYAEERKERFREKRRFTESIKREIIKELNEEQWSPEQIVGKARKDGQPMVSHEYIYPFIGEDKASVGVLYKNLRHRLKHPTRAVGGKKEKMIILNHPTKN
;
A
#
# COMPACT_ATOMS: atom_id res chain seq x y z
N MET A 1 35.34 -19.42 -10.52
CA MET A 1 34.59 -18.79 -9.42
C MET A 1 33.23 -19.48 -9.34
N ILE A 2 33.05 -20.40 -8.39
CA ILE A 2 31.80 -21.16 -8.25
C ILE A 2 30.87 -20.34 -7.35
N THR A 3 30.03 -19.53 -7.96
CA THR A 3 28.88 -18.96 -7.27
C THR A 3 27.77 -20.00 -7.39
N GLY A 4 27.14 -20.43 -6.30
CA GLY A 4 26.01 -21.40 -6.30
C GLY A 4 24.72 -20.85 -6.93
N LYS A 5 24.83 -20.05 -7.99
CA LYS A 5 23.77 -19.39 -8.74
C LYS A 5 23.94 -19.71 -10.22
N ASP A 6 22.82 -19.85 -10.92
CA ASP A 6 22.82 -20.12 -12.34
C ASP A 6 23.44 -18.96 -13.14
N LYS A 7 24.09 -19.28 -14.27
CA LYS A 7 24.75 -18.30 -15.15
C LYS A 7 23.79 -17.21 -15.65
N SER A 8 22.53 -17.56 -15.89
CA SER A 8 21.51 -16.60 -16.32
C SER A 8 21.16 -15.58 -15.23
N VAL A 9 21.29 -15.96 -13.96
CA VAL A 9 21.07 -15.05 -12.82
C VAL A 9 22.17 -13.99 -12.81
N LEU A 10 23.44 -14.42 -12.89
CA LEU A 10 24.59 -13.52 -12.95
C LEU A 10 24.55 -12.59 -14.16
N SER A 11 24.22 -13.12 -15.34
CA SER A 11 24.14 -12.32 -16.57
C SER A 11 23.07 -11.23 -16.47
N ARG A 12 21.87 -11.54 -15.96
CA ARG A 12 20.80 -10.55 -15.77
C ARG A 12 21.17 -9.50 -14.72
N GLU A 13 21.90 -9.89 -13.68
CA GLU A 13 22.36 -8.98 -12.62
C GLU A 13 23.40 -8.00 -13.15
N LEU A 14 24.42 -8.52 -13.84
CA LEU A 14 25.44 -7.71 -14.51
C LEU A 14 24.79 -6.73 -15.49
N LYS A 15 23.84 -7.16 -16.32
CA LYS A 15 23.14 -6.29 -17.26
C LYS A 15 22.29 -5.20 -16.58
N ARG A 16 21.65 -5.50 -15.45
CA ARG A 16 20.82 -4.54 -14.72
C ARG A 16 21.64 -3.49 -13.98
N ASN A 17 22.80 -3.88 -13.47
CA ASN A 17 23.56 -3.08 -12.51
C ASN A 17 24.96 -2.65 -13.02
N SER A 18 25.31 -2.98 -14.27
CA SER A 18 26.45 -2.39 -14.97
C SER A 18 26.18 -0.91 -15.29
N HIS A 19 27.20 -0.09 -15.14
CA HIS A 19 27.20 1.31 -15.57
C HIS A 19 28.33 1.54 -16.59
N THR A 20 28.53 2.77 -17.06
CA THR A 20 29.47 3.12 -18.14
C THR A 20 30.90 2.60 -17.93
N HIS A 21 31.33 2.42 -16.67
CA HIS A 21 32.66 1.95 -16.30
C HIS A 21 32.70 0.46 -15.88
N GLY A 22 31.63 -0.31 -16.14
CA GLY A 22 31.54 -1.74 -15.83
C GLY A 22 30.70 -2.04 -14.59
N TYR A 23 31.02 -3.13 -13.89
CA TYR A 23 30.32 -3.56 -12.68
C TYR A 23 31.12 -3.19 -11.43
N SER A 24 30.50 -2.46 -10.50
CA SER A 24 31.09 -2.13 -9.20
C SER A 24 30.09 -2.45 -8.11
N ALA A 25 30.35 -3.52 -7.34
CA ALA A 25 29.46 -3.99 -6.28
C ALA A 25 29.09 -2.87 -5.28
N ARG A 26 30.04 -1.99 -4.95
CA ARG A 26 29.81 -0.82 -4.11
C ARG A 26 28.77 0.13 -4.71
N MET A 27 28.87 0.45 -6.00
CA MET A 27 27.92 1.33 -6.69
C MET A 27 26.54 0.68 -6.81
N VAL A 28 26.50 -0.63 -7.11
CA VAL A 28 25.23 -1.38 -7.18
C VAL A 28 24.48 -1.32 -5.86
N GLN A 29 25.18 -1.57 -4.75
CA GLN A 29 24.60 -1.50 -3.41
C GLN A 29 24.10 -0.08 -3.11
N MET A 30 24.91 0.94 -3.40
CA MET A 30 24.54 2.34 -3.18
C MET A 30 23.28 2.73 -3.97
N TYR A 31 23.16 2.32 -5.24
CA TYR A 31 21.94 2.56 -6.03
C TYR A 31 20.73 1.77 -5.52
N ALA A 32 20.93 0.55 -5.03
CA ALA A 32 19.85 -0.24 -4.43
C ALA A 32 19.31 0.45 -3.17
N GLU A 33 20.21 0.94 -2.31
CA GLU A 33 19.88 1.73 -1.13
C GLU A 33 19.18 3.03 -1.49
N GLU A 34 19.67 3.75 -2.50
CA GLU A 34 19.04 4.98 -2.98
C GLU A 34 17.62 4.74 -3.52
N ARG A 35 17.40 3.67 -4.29
CA ARG A 35 16.05 3.28 -4.74
C ARG A 35 15.16 2.96 -3.53
N LYS A 36 15.65 2.16 -2.59
CA LYS A 36 14.92 1.82 -1.36
C LYS A 36 14.53 3.09 -0.59
N GLU A 37 15.45 4.04 -0.48
CA GLU A 37 15.25 5.32 0.19
C GLU A 37 14.20 6.17 -0.52
N ARG A 38 14.29 6.29 -1.85
CA ARG A 38 13.33 7.05 -2.67
C ARG A 38 11.89 6.55 -2.50
N PHE A 39 11.70 5.23 -2.33
CA PHE A 39 10.39 4.60 -2.15
C PHE A 39 9.99 4.41 -0.67
N ARG A 40 10.80 4.85 0.28
CA ARG A 40 10.52 4.70 1.72
C ARG A 40 9.31 5.53 2.16
N GLU A 41 9.13 6.70 1.55
CA GLU A 41 8.05 7.64 1.92
C GLU A 41 6.79 7.46 1.07
N LYS A 42 5.63 7.52 1.72
CA LYS A 42 4.30 7.44 1.09
C LYS A 42 3.96 8.74 0.34
N ARG A 43 4.59 8.99 -0.82
CA ARG A 43 4.43 10.27 -1.56
C ARG A 43 3.02 10.54 -2.10
N ARG A 44 2.25 9.49 -2.40
CA ARG A 44 0.91 9.64 -3.01
C ARG A 44 -0.19 9.90 -1.97
N PHE A 45 0.04 9.57 -0.70
CA PHE A 45 -0.94 9.72 0.38
C PHE A 45 -0.48 10.82 1.33
N THR A 46 -0.56 12.06 0.84
CA THR A 46 -0.16 13.25 1.60
C THR A 46 -1.19 13.57 2.67
N GLU A 47 -0.79 14.36 3.67
CA GLU A 47 -1.70 14.78 4.75
C GLU A 47 -2.88 15.60 4.23
N SER A 48 -2.72 16.32 3.11
CA SER A 48 -3.82 17.04 2.46
C SER A 48 -4.89 16.10 1.90
N ILE A 49 -4.48 15.05 1.18
CA ILE A 49 -5.37 14.02 0.64
C ILE A 49 -6.08 13.28 1.78
N LYS A 50 -5.35 12.97 2.85
CA LYS A 50 -5.90 12.31 4.03
C LYS A 50 -6.99 13.15 4.69
N ARG A 51 -6.74 14.45 4.87
CA ARG A 51 -7.74 15.39 5.42
C ARG A 51 -8.99 15.47 4.56
N GLU A 52 -8.83 15.55 3.24
CA GLU A 52 -9.98 15.57 2.32
C GLU A 52 -10.82 14.28 2.44
N ILE A 53 -10.18 13.12 2.43
CA ILE A 53 -10.86 11.83 2.59
C ILE A 53 -11.63 11.77 3.92
N ILE A 54 -11.01 12.20 5.03
CA ILE A 54 -11.66 12.22 6.34
C ILE A 54 -12.87 13.15 6.33
N LYS A 55 -12.75 14.33 5.73
CA LYS A 55 -13.82 15.31 5.60
C LYS A 55 -15.00 14.72 4.83
N GLU A 56 -14.77 14.21 3.62
CA GLU A 56 -15.80 13.64 2.75
C GLU A 56 -16.49 12.41 3.39
N LEU A 57 -15.73 11.59 4.14
CA LEU A 57 -16.29 10.48 4.91
C LEU A 57 -17.16 10.95 6.09
N ASN A 58 -16.83 12.06 6.74
CA ASN A 58 -17.57 12.55 7.91
C ASN A 58 -18.79 13.38 7.54
N GLU A 59 -18.65 14.30 6.58
CA GLU A 59 -19.68 15.27 6.21
C GLU A 59 -20.71 14.65 5.26
N GLU A 60 -20.23 13.99 4.20
CA GLU A 60 -21.08 13.50 3.10
C GLU A 60 -21.31 11.97 3.15
N GLN A 61 -20.53 11.26 3.96
CA GLN A 61 -20.55 9.79 4.08
C GLN A 61 -20.35 9.07 2.73
N TRP A 62 -19.57 9.67 1.84
CA TRP A 62 -19.29 9.10 0.52
C TRP A 62 -18.43 7.84 0.60
N SER A 63 -18.67 6.89 -0.31
CA SER A 63 -17.81 5.73 -0.48
C SER A 63 -16.44 6.12 -1.04
N PRO A 64 -15.38 5.32 -0.83
CA PRO A 64 -14.08 5.56 -1.43
C PRO A 64 -14.12 5.77 -2.95
N GLU A 65 -14.98 5.05 -3.67
CA GLU A 65 -15.19 5.23 -5.11
C GLU A 65 -15.81 6.59 -5.44
N GLN A 66 -16.78 7.05 -4.64
CA GLN A 66 -17.43 8.34 -4.83
C GLN A 66 -16.45 9.49 -4.58
N ILE A 67 -15.64 9.42 -3.52
CA ILE A 67 -14.59 10.41 -3.21
C ILE A 67 -13.60 10.51 -4.37
N VAL A 68 -13.12 9.37 -4.89
CA VAL A 68 -12.21 9.36 -6.05
C VAL A 68 -12.89 9.88 -7.31
N GLY A 69 -14.16 9.53 -7.53
CA GLY A 69 -14.96 10.03 -8.64
C GLY A 69 -15.14 11.54 -8.60
N LYS A 70 -15.42 12.11 -7.43
CA LYS A 70 -15.52 13.56 -7.22
C LYS A 70 -14.20 14.25 -7.48
N ALA A 71 -13.11 13.80 -6.85
CA ALA A 71 -11.80 14.40 -7.03
C ALA A 71 -11.36 14.36 -8.50
N ARG A 72 -11.64 13.26 -9.21
CA ARG A 72 -11.39 13.15 -10.66
C ARG A 72 -12.21 14.15 -11.46
N LYS A 73 -13.49 14.33 -11.11
CA LYS A 73 -14.37 15.31 -11.78
C LYS A 73 -13.89 16.75 -11.56
N ASP A 74 -13.37 17.04 -10.37
CA ASP A 74 -12.91 18.37 -9.98
C ASP A 74 -11.44 18.64 -10.35
N GLY A 75 -10.75 17.67 -10.99
CA GLY A 75 -9.34 17.79 -11.38
C GLY A 75 -8.36 17.80 -10.20
N GLN A 76 -8.80 17.36 -9.02
CA GLN A 76 -7.98 17.34 -7.82
C GLN A 76 -7.13 16.07 -7.71
N PRO A 77 -5.88 16.16 -7.18
CA PRO A 77 -5.04 15.00 -6.97
C PRO A 77 -5.63 14.08 -5.89
N MET A 78 -5.72 12.78 -6.18
CA MET A 78 -6.29 11.79 -5.27
C MET A 78 -5.62 10.42 -5.43
N VAL A 79 -5.65 9.61 -4.37
CA VAL A 79 -5.25 8.19 -4.42
C VAL A 79 -6.35 7.32 -5.02
N SER A 80 -6.07 6.07 -5.38
CA SER A 80 -7.14 5.16 -5.80
C SER A 80 -8.00 4.73 -4.60
N HIS A 81 -9.24 4.33 -4.87
CA HIS A 81 -10.18 3.87 -3.83
C HIS A 81 -9.64 2.63 -3.10
N GLU A 82 -8.91 1.76 -3.80
CA GLU A 82 -8.16 0.64 -3.21
C GLU A 82 -7.13 1.06 -2.17
N TYR A 83 -6.55 2.26 -2.25
CA TYR A 83 -5.65 2.80 -1.23
C TYR A 83 -6.39 3.40 -0.03
N ILE A 84 -7.60 3.93 -0.25
CA ILE A 84 -8.44 4.51 0.80
C ILE A 84 -9.00 3.41 1.71
N TYR A 85 -9.36 2.24 1.17
CA TYR A 85 -9.91 1.14 1.96
C TYR A 85 -8.97 0.65 3.10
N PRO A 86 -7.68 0.35 2.85
CA PRO A 86 -6.72 0.03 3.91
C PRO A 86 -6.61 1.13 4.96
N PHE A 87 -6.61 2.40 4.57
CA PHE A 87 -6.58 3.52 5.51
C PHE A 87 -7.79 3.52 6.46
N ILE A 88 -8.99 3.26 5.94
CA ILE A 88 -10.20 3.13 6.78
C ILE A 88 -10.16 1.83 7.62
N GLY A 89 -9.53 0.78 7.09
CA GLY A 89 -9.28 -0.47 7.83
C GLY A 89 -8.34 -0.28 9.02
N GLU A 90 -7.29 0.54 8.86
CA GLU A 90 -6.39 0.94 9.94
C GLU A 90 -7.16 1.70 11.04
N ASP A 91 -8.04 2.65 10.68
CA ASP A 91 -8.93 3.33 11.63
C ASP A 91 -9.78 2.32 12.44
N LYS A 92 -10.39 1.34 11.76
CA LYS A 92 -11.15 0.28 12.41
C LYS A 92 -10.31 -0.55 13.38
N ALA A 93 -9.08 -0.90 12.99
CA ALA A 93 -8.15 -1.66 13.82
C ALA A 93 -7.70 -0.86 15.05
N SER A 94 -7.55 0.46 14.91
CA SER A 94 -7.23 1.40 15.98
C SER A 94 -8.43 1.83 16.82
N VAL A 95 -9.57 1.12 16.73
CA VAL A 95 -10.82 1.44 17.47
C VAL A 95 -11.33 2.86 17.16
N GLY A 96 -11.04 3.36 15.96
CA GLY A 96 -11.53 4.63 15.46
C GLY A 96 -13.02 4.61 15.14
N VAL A 97 -13.51 5.72 14.60
CA VAL A 97 -14.93 5.92 14.27
C VAL A 97 -15.17 6.18 12.80
N LEU A 98 -14.12 6.46 12.02
CA LEU A 98 -14.23 6.84 10.61
C LEU A 98 -14.85 5.71 9.78
N TYR A 99 -14.48 4.46 10.06
CA TYR A 99 -15.04 3.31 9.34
C TYR A 99 -16.56 3.16 9.50
N LYS A 100 -17.15 3.74 10.55
CA LYS A 100 -18.59 3.66 10.81
C LYS A 100 -19.41 4.51 9.82
N ASN A 101 -18.77 5.48 9.17
CA ASN A 101 -19.40 6.34 8.17
C ASN A 101 -19.53 5.64 6.81
N LEU A 102 -18.79 4.56 6.58
CA LEU A 102 -19.04 3.72 5.41
C LEU A 102 -20.39 3.03 5.55
N ARG A 103 -21.18 3.05 4.47
CA ARG A 103 -22.51 2.42 4.40
C ARG A 103 -22.54 0.97 4.93
N HIS A 104 -21.52 0.19 4.59
CA HIS A 104 -21.39 -1.21 5.01
C HIS A 104 -20.43 -1.41 6.19
N ARG A 105 -19.80 -0.35 6.72
CA ARG A 105 -18.88 -0.39 7.88
C ARG A 105 -17.77 -1.44 7.77
N LEU A 106 -17.26 -1.65 6.54
CA LEU A 106 -16.32 -2.72 6.19
C LEU A 106 -16.80 -4.13 6.61
N LYS A 107 -18.13 -4.36 6.63
CA LYS A 107 -18.72 -5.68 6.79
C LYS A 107 -18.76 -6.32 5.41
N HIS A 108 -17.74 -7.09 5.07
CA HIS A 108 -17.83 -7.98 3.92
C HIS A 108 -18.81 -9.11 4.26
N PRO A 109 -19.85 -9.36 3.45
CA PRO A 109 -20.63 -10.56 3.60
C PRO A 109 -19.71 -11.74 3.33
N THR A 110 -19.57 -12.63 4.31
CA THR A 110 -18.93 -13.93 4.10
C THR A 110 -19.77 -14.71 3.10
N ARG A 111 -19.37 -14.71 1.83
CA ARG A 111 -19.90 -15.67 0.85
C ARG A 111 -19.05 -16.93 0.96
N ALA A 112 -19.61 -17.99 1.50
CA ALA A 112 -18.99 -19.30 1.44
C ALA A 112 -19.06 -19.80 -0.01
N VAL A 113 -18.05 -19.51 -0.80
CA VAL A 113 -17.84 -20.19 -2.09
C VAL A 113 -17.14 -21.50 -1.74
N GLY A 114 -17.93 -22.56 -1.53
CA GLY A 114 -17.49 -23.96 -1.39
C GLY A 114 -16.19 -24.21 -0.62
N GLY A 115 -16.26 -24.42 0.71
CA GLY A 115 -15.10 -24.89 1.48
C GLY A 115 -15.24 -24.67 2.98
N LYS A 116 -14.76 -25.63 3.79
CA LYS A 116 -14.83 -25.62 5.26
C LYS A 116 -14.16 -24.37 5.85
N LYS A 117 -14.76 -23.84 6.93
CA LYS A 117 -14.35 -22.63 7.63
C LYS A 117 -12.99 -22.80 8.32
N GLU A 118 -11.91 -22.34 7.70
CA GLU A 118 -10.74 -21.91 8.47
C GLU A 118 -11.03 -20.52 9.03
N LYS A 119 -11.04 -20.41 10.37
CA LYS A 119 -11.20 -19.14 11.05
C LYS A 119 -10.01 -18.27 10.65
N MET A 120 -10.23 -17.20 9.90
CA MET A 120 -9.25 -16.12 9.77
C MET A 120 -9.07 -15.51 11.16
N ILE A 121 -8.04 -15.98 11.87
CA ILE A 121 -7.50 -15.31 13.03
C ILE A 121 -6.96 -13.98 12.50
N ILE A 122 -7.66 -12.90 12.80
CA ILE A 122 -7.05 -11.57 12.73
C ILE A 122 -5.87 -11.65 13.70
N LEU A 123 -4.65 -11.69 13.16
CA LEU A 123 -3.43 -11.61 13.95
C LEU A 123 -3.45 -10.25 14.65
N ASN A 124 -3.94 -10.24 15.89
CA ASN A 124 -3.66 -9.17 16.83
C ASN A 124 -2.14 -9.07 16.93
N HIS A 125 -1.57 -7.97 16.46
CA HIS A 125 -0.17 -7.66 16.73
C HIS A 125 -0.02 -7.48 18.25
N PRO A 126 0.89 -8.20 18.91
CA PRO A 126 1.10 -8.02 20.34
C PRO A 126 1.73 -6.64 20.58
N THR A 127 1.08 -5.85 21.43
CA THR A 127 1.71 -4.69 22.09
C THR A 127 2.86 -5.22 22.94
N LYS A 128 4.09 -4.81 22.65
CA LYS A 128 5.22 -5.01 23.57
C LYS A 128 5.11 -4.00 24.72
N ASN A 129 5.31 -4.52 25.93
CA ASN A 129 5.54 -3.79 27.17
C ASN A 129 6.70 -2.79 27.06
#